data_AF-A0A961XK18-F1
#
_entry.id   AF-A0A961XK18-F1
#
_cell.length_a   1.000
_cell.length_b   1.000
_cell.length_c   1.000
_cell.angle_alpha   90.00
_cell.angle_beta   90.00
_cell.angle_gamma   90.00
#
_symmetry.space_group_name_H-M   'P 1'
#
loop_
_entity.id
_entity.type
_entity.pdbx_description
1 polymer ?
#
loop_
_entity_poly.entity_id
_entity_poly.type
_entity_poly.pdbx_seq_one_letter_code
_entity_poly.pdbx_strand_id
1 'polypeptide(L)'
;MPPRPYSYLDVSALDGVREKIASGAAALVLPATLDEVIWANGPGAALFGHSGIATFVGGDPEFAPAAKRQIAATPGFPTISNGRSIAVRLAKGVSSQTVMFAAETVTLPDGEQAILLSVPDPIAETRTAEEGASRSISGLASNGGGVALVDATGKLKAMSEGFGALGIEAATLEGLAMEVAGEADRLVKRLVPTSKGDLPAGMVRLADVPALS
;
A
#
# COMPACT_ATOMS: atom_id res chain seq x y z
N MET A 1 20.13 -10.90 0.23
CA MET A 1 19.65 -9.64 -0.36
C MET A 1 20.20 -8.51 0.49
N PRO A 2 20.88 -7.50 -0.09
CA PRO A 2 21.20 -6.30 0.68
C PRO A 2 19.89 -5.64 1.14
N PRO A 3 19.84 -5.05 2.35
CA PRO A 3 18.66 -4.33 2.81
C PRO A 3 18.34 -3.20 1.83
N ARG A 4 17.06 -3.05 1.48
CA ARG A 4 16.61 -1.90 0.69
C ARG A 4 16.92 -0.61 1.46
N PRO A 5 17.31 0.47 0.78
CA PRO A 5 17.60 1.74 1.45
C PRO A 5 16.35 2.42 2.03
N TYR A 6 15.15 1.88 1.78
CA TYR A 6 13.86 2.42 2.21
C TYR A 6 12.93 1.34 2.77
N SER A 7 12.01 1.76 3.63
CA SER A 7 11.01 0.92 4.30
C SER A 7 9.68 0.85 3.54
N TYR A 8 8.79 -0.04 3.98
CA TYR A 8 7.43 -0.15 3.45
C TYR A 8 6.65 1.18 3.50
N LEU A 9 6.83 1.97 4.57
CA LEU A 9 6.14 3.25 4.72
C LEU A 9 6.66 4.30 3.74
N ASP A 10 7.95 4.27 3.38
CA ASP A 10 8.51 5.19 2.39
C ASP A 10 7.84 4.99 1.02
N VAL A 11 7.65 3.73 0.61
CA VAL A 11 6.94 3.41 -0.64
C VAL A 11 5.45 3.74 -0.55
N SER A 12 4.86 3.61 0.64
CA SER A 12 3.44 3.94 0.87
C SER A 12 3.14 5.44 0.76
N ALA A 13 4.13 6.30 1.00
CA ALA A 13 4.03 7.75 0.92
C ALA A 13 4.16 8.29 -0.51
N LEU A 14 4.63 7.47 -1.46
CA LEU A 14 4.82 7.88 -2.85
C LEU A 14 3.50 8.26 -3.52
N ASP A 15 3.56 9.28 -4.36
CA ASP A 15 2.48 9.60 -5.29
C ASP A 15 2.20 8.40 -6.22
N GLY A 16 0.92 8.19 -6.52
CA GLY A 16 0.42 7.00 -7.19
C GLY A 16 0.09 5.89 -6.21
N VAL A 17 0.98 5.58 -5.26
CA VAL A 17 0.78 4.50 -4.26
C VAL A 17 -0.23 4.92 -3.20
N ARG A 18 -0.07 6.11 -2.60
CA ARG A 18 -0.95 6.61 -1.53
C ARG A 18 -2.41 6.70 -1.97
N GLU A 19 -2.66 7.07 -3.22
CA GLU A 19 -4.00 7.11 -3.82
C GLU A 19 -4.63 5.72 -3.94
N LYS A 20 -3.84 4.66 -4.24
CA LYS A 20 -4.36 3.29 -4.26
C LYS A 20 -4.72 2.81 -2.87
N ILE A 21 -3.94 3.17 -1.86
CA ILE A 21 -4.27 2.87 -0.46
C ILE A 21 -5.57 3.59 -0.08
N ALA A 22 -5.66 4.90 -0.33
CA ALA A 22 -6.83 5.72 0.01
C ALA A 22 -8.12 5.24 -0.68
N SER A 23 -8.03 4.84 -1.95
CA SER A 23 -9.17 4.30 -2.70
C SER A 23 -9.48 2.82 -2.41
N GLY A 24 -8.62 2.13 -1.65
CA GLY A 24 -8.75 0.69 -1.41
C GLY A 24 -8.52 -0.17 -2.66
N ALA A 25 -7.90 0.38 -3.71
CA ALA A 25 -7.52 -0.38 -4.89
C ALA A 25 -6.50 -1.47 -4.53
N ALA A 26 -6.56 -2.63 -5.19
CA ALA A 26 -5.50 -3.63 -5.07
C ALA A 26 -4.27 -3.11 -5.79
N ALA A 27 -3.10 -3.13 -5.14
CA ALA A 27 -1.90 -2.54 -5.71
C ALA A 27 -0.61 -3.25 -5.28
N LEU A 28 0.37 -3.23 -6.18
CA LEU A 28 1.73 -3.72 -5.96
C LEU A 28 2.73 -2.90 -6.78
N VAL A 29 3.93 -2.72 -6.23
CA VAL A 29 5.07 -2.05 -6.86
C VAL A 29 6.17 -3.08 -7.11
N LEU A 30 6.69 -3.07 -8.33
CA LEU A 30 7.67 -4.02 -8.85
C LEU A 30 8.84 -3.25 -9.48
N PRO A 31 10.07 -3.78 -9.43
CA PRO A 31 11.14 -3.22 -10.24
C PRO A 31 10.82 -3.43 -11.74
N ALA A 32 11.51 -2.72 -12.62
CA ALA A 32 11.35 -2.90 -14.07
C ALA A 32 11.67 -4.34 -14.54
N THR A 33 12.44 -5.09 -13.76
CA THR A 33 12.75 -6.52 -13.99
C THR A 33 11.57 -7.46 -13.69
N LEU A 34 10.57 -7.02 -12.91
CA LEU A 34 9.38 -7.80 -12.50
C LEU A 34 9.73 -9.12 -11.79
N ASP A 35 10.85 -9.15 -11.08
CA ASP A 35 11.41 -10.33 -10.40
C ASP A 35 11.18 -10.33 -8.89
N GLU A 36 10.76 -9.21 -8.29
CA GLU A 36 10.49 -9.12 -6.86
C GLU A 36 9.32 -8.17 -6.55
N VAL A 37 8.55 -8.46 -5.50
CA VAL A 37 7.55 -7.54 -4.96
C VAL A 37 8.21 -6.54 -4.01
N ILE A 38 8.35 -5.28 -4.44
CA ILE A 38 8.92 -4.22 -3.59
C ILE A 38 7.93 -3.80 -2.51
N TRP A 39 6.66 -3.67 -2.89
CA TRP A 39 5.57 -3.26 -2.02
C TRP A 39 4.25 -3.82 -2.55
N ALA A 40 3.31 -4.10 -1.66
CA ALA A 40 1.93 -4.42 -2.00
C ALA A 40 1.04 -4.07 -0.81
N ASN A 41 -0.22 -3.71 -1.04
CA ASN A 41 -1.22 -3.68 0.02
C ASN A 41 -1.95 -5.02 0.14
N GLY A 42 -2.78 -5.19 1.18
CA GLY A 42 -3.52 -6.44 1.39
C GLY A 42 -4.42 -6.84 0.22
N PRO A 43 -5.23 -5.93 -0.36
CA PRO A 43 -6.03 -6.26 -1.55
C PRO A 43 -5.17 -6.70 -2.74
N GLY A 44 -3.97 -6.11 -2.92
CA GLY A 44 -2.97 -6.54 -3.90
C GLY A 44 -2.47 -7.96 -3.65
N ALA A 45 -2.03 -8.26 -2.43
CA ALA A 45 -1.58 -9.60 -2.03
C ALA A 45 -2.69 -10.67 -2.19
N ALA A 46 -3.94 -10.30 -1.93
CA ALA A 46 -5.09 -11.19 -2.06
C ALA A 46 -5.39 -11.63 -3.51
N LEU A 47 -5.00 -10.83 -4.52
CA LEU A 47 -5.09 -11.20 -5.94
C LEU A 47 -4.28 -12.46 -6.24
N PHE A 48 -3.13 -12.60 -5.58
CA PHE A 48 -2.20 -13.74 -5.69
C PHE A 48 -2.52 -14.85 -4.67
N GLY A 49 -3.48 -14.63 -3.78
CA GLY A 49 -3.92 -15.63 -2.80
C GLY A 49 -3.20 -15.58 -1.45
N HIS A 50 -2.41 -14.54 -1.20
CA HIS A 50 -1.81 -14.30 0.11
C HIS A 50 -2.83 -13.67 1.07
N SER A 51 -2.78 -14.05 2.34
CA SER A 51 -3.64 -13.51 3.40
C SER A 51 -3.19 -12.14 3.92
N GLY A 52 -1.96 -11.73 3.62
CA GLY A 52 -1.39 -10.45 4.03
C GLY A 52 -0.07 -10.20 3.34
N ILE A 53 0.48 -9.00 3.54
CA ILE A 53 1.65 -8.52 2.78
C ILE A 53 2.95 -9.18 3.22
N ALA A 54 3.03 -9.67 4.47
CA ALA A 54 4.26 -10.19 5.07
C ALA A 54 4.81 -11.45 4.37
N THR A 55 3.94 -12.22 3.70
CA THR A 55 4.35 -13.41 2.93
C THR A 55 4.54 -13.14 1.44
N PHE A 56 4.25 -11.92 0.98
CA PHE A 56 4.26 -11.57 -0.44
C PHE A 56 5.35 -10.55 -0.78
N VAL A 57 5.48 -9.50 0.03
CA VAL A 57 6.52 -8.47 -0.15
C VAL A 57 7.91 -9.08 0.08
N GLY A 58 8.82 -8.84 -0.87
CA GLY A 58 10.16 -9.43 -0.89
C GLY A 58 10.25 -10.79 -1.61
N GLY A 59 9.12 -11.34 -2.08
CA GLY A 59 9.07 -12.59 -2.84
C GLY A 59 9.02 -12.37 -4.36
N ASP A 60 9.03 -13.48 -5.12
CA ASP A 60 8.71 -13.43 -6.57
C ASP A 60 7.24 -12.99 -6.75
N PRO A 61 6.92 -12.12 -7.72
CA PRO A 61 5.54 -11.66 -7.96
C PRO A 61 4.56 -12.73 -8.47
N GLU A 62 5.00 -13.97 -8.65
CA GLU A 62 4.23 -15.14 -9.09
C GLU A 62 3.56 -14.98 -10.47
N PHE A 63 4.04 -14.02 -11.28
CA PHE A 63 3.62 -13.89 -12.67
C PHE A 63 4.22 -14.99 -13.53
N ALA A 64 3.37 -15.64 -14.32
CA ALA A 64 3.84 -16.51 -15.39
C ALA A 64 4.78 -15.76 -16.37
N PRO A 65 5.77 -16.41 -17.00
CA PRO A 65 6.68 -15.74 -17.93
C PRO A 65 5.99 -15.01 -19.11
N ALA A 66 4.82 -15.50 -19.53
CA ALA A 66 3.99 -14.80 -20.52
C ALA A 66 3.40 -13.48 -19.97
N ALA A 67 2.96 -13.47 -18.71
CA ALA A 67 2.46 -12.28 -18.03
C ALA A 67 3.57 -11.22 -17.85
N LYS A 68 4.77 -11.63 -17.40
CA LYS A 68 5.93 -10.70 -17.29
C LYS A 68 6.25 -10.05 -18.64
N ARG A 69 6.29 -10.84 -19.73
CA ARG A 69 6.48 -10.33 -21.10
C ARG A 69 5.37 -9.38 -21.54
N GLN A 70 4.13 -9.67 -21.20
CA GLN A 70 2.99 -8.81 -21.55
C GLN A 70 3.06 -7.46 -20.82
N ILE A 71 3.40 -7.46 -19.53
CA ILE A 71 3.60 -6.23 -18.76
C ILE A 71 4.76 -5.42 -19.35
N ALA A 72 5.90 -6.06 -19.64
CA ALA A 72 7.07 -5.41 -20.25
C ALA A 72 6.81 -4.89 -21.68
N ALA A 73 5.81 -5.42 -22.38
CA ALA A 73 5.40 -4.96 -23.71
C ALA A 73 4.44 -3.74 -23.67
N THR A 74 4.11 -3.23 -22.49
CA THR A 74 3.24 -2.05 -22.34
C THR A 74 3.88 -0.83 -23.01
N PRO A 75 3.16 -0.08 -23.85
CA PRO A 75 3.71 1.12 -24.47
C PRO A 75 4.26 2.10 -23.43
N GLY A 76 5.53 2.46 -23.58
CA GLY A 76 6.25 3.35 -22.68
C GLY A 76 7.06 2.64 -21.59
N PHE A 77 6.98 1.32 -21.44
CA PHE A 77 7.75 0.58 -20.42
C PHE A 77 9.26 0.87 -20.51
N PRO A 78 9.96 1.15 -19.40
CA PRO A 78 9.48 1.15 -18.01
C PRO A 78 8.90 2.49 -17.52
N THR A 79 8.80 3.52 -18.35
CA THR A 79 8.25 4.86 -18.04
C THR A 79 6.83 5.01 -18.60
N ILE A 80 5.88 4.34 -17.95
CA ILE A 80 4.46 4.30 -18.30
C ILE A 80 3.73 5.48 -17.64
N SER A 81 3.11 6.32 -18.45
CA SER A 81 2.24 7.41 -18.01
C SER A 81 0.75 7.05 -18.11
N ASN A 82 -0.08 7.64 -17.25
CA ASN A 82 -1.55 7.65 -17.33
C ASN A 82 -2.24 6.28 -17.16
N GLY A 83 -1.76 5.42 -16.25
CA GLY A 83 -2.48 4.20 -15.84
C GLY A 83 -2.91 3.30 -17.01
N ARG A 84 -1.96 2.79 -17.79
CA ARG A 84 -2.25 1.98 -18.98
C ARG A 84 -2.88 0.63 -18.61
N SER A 85 -4.00 0.34 -19.24
CA SER A 85 -4.76 -0.89 -18.99
C SER A 85 -4.09 -2.11 -19.65
N ILE A 86 -3.89 -3.19 -18.88
CA ILE A 86 -3.26 -4.43 -19.31
C ILE A 86 -4.03 -5.62 -18.73
N ALA A 87 -4.49 -6.52 -19.59
CA ALA A 87 -5.19 -7.74 -19.17
C ALA A 87 -4.19 -8.87 -18.85
N VAL A 88 -3.85 -9.09 -17.59
CA VAL A 88 -2.88 -10.11 -17.17
C VAL A 88 -3.59 -11.34 -16.62
N ARG A 89 -3.16 -12.53 -17.07
CA ARG A 89 -3.70 -13.79 -16.56
C ARG A 89 -2.92 -14.23 -15.31
N LEU A 90 -3.61 -14.32 -14.18
CA LEU A 90 -3.08 -14.83 -12.92
C LEU A 90 -3.47 -16.29 -12.72
N ALA A 91 -2.57 -17.09 -12.18
CA ALA A 91 -2.88 -18.42 -11.67
C ALA A 91 -3.18 -18.33 -10.17
N LYS A 92 -4.19 -19.06 -9.70
CA LYS A 92 -4.54 -19.16 -8.28
C LYS A 92 -4.88 -20.62 -7.97
N GLY A 93 -3.89 -21.38 -7.49
CA GLY A 93 -4.02 -22.83 -7.32
C GLY A 93 -4.31 -23.52 -8.65
N VAL A 94 -5.47 -24.19 -8.75
CA VAL A 94 -5.90 -24.90 -9.98
C VAL A 94 -6.69 -24.03 -10.96
N SER A 95 -7.08 -22.81 -10.56
CA SER A 95 -7.83 -21.90 -11.42
C SER A 95 -6.95 -20.79 -11.98
N SER A 96 -7.43 -20.15 -13.03
CA SER A 96 -6.79 -18.96 -13.58
C SER A 96 -7.82 -17.91 -13.93
N GLN A 97 -7.52 -16.66 -13.61
CA GLN A 97 -8.38 -15.50 -13.85
C GLN A 97 -7.62 -14.44 -14.62
N THR A 98 -8.32 -13.73 -15.52
CA THR A 98 -7.80 -12.55 -16.18
C THR A 98 -8.12 -11.32 -15.34
N VAL A 99 -7.09 -10.58 -14.97
CA VAL A 99 -7.16 -9.36 -14.18
C VAL A 99 -6.79 -8.18 -15.07
N MET A 100 -7.60 -7.13 -15.04
CA MET A 100 -7.30 -5.89 -15.75
C MET A 100 -6.54 -4.95 -14.82
N PHE A 101 -5.22 -4.84 -15.02
CA PHE A 101 -4.37 -3.92 -14.28
C PHE A 101 -4.30 -2.57 -14.98
N ALA A 102 -4.26 -1.49 -14.21
CA ALA A 102 -3.69 -0.22 -14.62
C ALA A 102 -2.21 -0.20 -14.22
N ALA A 103 -1.33 -0.02 -15.20
CA ALA A 103 0.11 0.12 -15.01
C ALA A 103 0.54 1.57 -15.13
N GLU A 104 1.36 2.02 -14.17
CA GLU A 104 1.98 3.33 -14.16
C GLU A 104 3.37 3.24 -13.54
N THR A 105 4.21 4.22 -13.83
CA THR A 105 5.55 4.28 -13.24
C THR A 105 5.55 5.18 -12.02
N VAL A 106 6.19 4.70 -10.96
CA VAL A 106 6.45 5.45 -9.72
C VAL A 106 7.96 5.58 -9.53
N THR A 107 8.37 6.68 -8.90
CA THR A 107 9.79 6.91 -8.55
C THR A 107 9.99 6.50 -7.11
N LEU A 108 10.89 5.54 -6.88
CA LEU A 108 11.26 5.05 -5.55
C LEU A 108 12.08 6.11 -4.78
N PRO A 109 12.21 5.98 -3.45
CA PRO A 109 12.92 6.96 -2.63
C PRO A 109 14.40 7.18 -3.01
N ASP A 110 15.04 6.19 -3.64
CA ASP A 110 16.40 6.29 -4.16
C ASP A 110 16.49 6.80 -5.60
N GLY A 111 15.35 7.17 -6.21
CA GLY A 111 15.24 7.68 -7.57
C GLY A 111 15.06 6.61 -8.64
N GLU A 112 15.08 5.32 -8.28
CA GLU A 112 14.85 4.24 -9.24
C GLU A 112 13.38 4.23 -9.72
N GLN A 113 13.16 3.91 -11.00
CA GLN A 113 11.80 3.77 -11.54
C GLN A 113 11.26 2.36 -11.34
N ALA A 114 10.05 2.28 -10.79
CA ALA A 114 9.34 1.04 -10.53
C ALA A 114 7.95 1.06 -11.18
N ILE A 115 7.40 -0.13 -11.41
CA ILE A 115 6.09 -0.33 -12.02
C ILE A 115 5.06 -0.53 -10.90
N LEU A 116 4.12 0.41 -10.80
CA LEU A 116 2.91 0.27 -10.00
C LEU A 116 1.84 -0.41 -10.86
N LEU A 117 1.40 -1.58 -10.44
CA LEU A 117 0.22 -2.26 -10.98
C LEU A 117 -0.93 -2.09 -9.99
N SER A 118 -2.10 -1.71 -10.50
CA SER A 118 -3.28 -1.54 -9.66
C SER A 118 -4.57 -2.06 -10.30
N VAL A 119 -5.51 -2.49 -9.48
CA VAL A 119 -6.86 -2.89 -9.87
C VAL A 119 -7.85 -2.10 -9.00
N PRO A 120 -8.70 -1.25 -9.58
CA PRO A 120 -9.72 -0.52 -8.82
C PRO A 120 -10.62 -1.47 -8.04
N ASP A 121 -11.14 -1.02 -6.89
CA ASP A 121 -12.16 -1.77 -6.18
C ASP A 121 -13.50 -1.68 -6.94
N PRO A 122 -14.04 -2.79 -7.50
CA PRO A 122 -15.18 -2.75 -8.40
C PRO A 122 -16.49 -2.30 -7.74
N ILE A 123 -16.53 -2.32 -6.40
CA ILE A 123 -17.72 -1.97 -5.61
C ILE A 123 -17.45 -0.76 -4.69
N ALA A 124 -16.41 0.03 -4.97
CA ALA A 124 -16.01 1.17 -4.14
C ALA A 124 -17.18 2.12 -3.84
N GLU A 125 -18.01 2.42 -4.84
CA GLU A 125 -19.14 3.35 -4.73
C GLU A 125 -20.27 2.84 -3.82
N THR A 126 -20.41 1.52 -3.67
CA THR A 126 -21.45 0.91 -2.83
C THR A 126 -20.98 0.63 -1.41
N ARG A 127 -19.69 0.78 -1.13
CA ARG A 127 -19.14 0.58 0.22
C ARG A 127 -19.50 1.74 1.13
N THR A 128 -19.75 1.40 2.38
CA THR A 128 -19.73 2.39 3.45
C THR A 128 -18.31 2.93 3.67
N ALA A 129 -18.20 4.11 4.27
CA ALA A 129 -16.90 4.70 4.62
C ALA A 129 -16.06 3.79 5.54
N GLU A 130 -16.71 3.02 6.42
CA GLU A 130 -16.06 2.08 7.33
C GLU A 130 -15.50 0.85 6.60
N GLU A 131 -16.25 0.29 5.65
CA GLU A 131 -15.79 -0.81 4.81
C GLU A 131 -14.65 -0.41 3.87
N GLY A 132 -14.70 0.83 3.35
CA GLY A 132 -13.61 1.42 2.58
C GLY A 132 -12.35 1.57 3.44
N ALA A 133 -12.47 2.21 4.60
CA ALA A 133 -11.37 2.41 5.54
C ALA A 133 -10.73 1.07 5.97
N SER A 134 -11.55 0.07 6.29
CA SER A 134 -11.08 -1.27 6.68
C SER A 134 -10.38 -1.99 5.53
N ARG A 135 -10.87 -1.84 4.28
CA ARG A 135 -10.21 -2.39 3.10
C ARG A 135 -8.82 -1.80 2.89
N SER A 136 -8.67 -0.48 3.03
CA SER A 136 -7.40 0.22 2.79
C SER A 136 -6.24 -0.29 3.66
N ILE A 137 -6.54 -0.73 4.89
CA ILE A 137 -5.53 -1.24 5.84
C ILE A 137 -5.57 -2.77 5.99
N SER A 138 -6.43 -3.47 5.25
CA SER A 138 -6.53 -4.92 5.30
C SER A 138 -5.21 -5.58 4.92
N GLY A 139 -4.89 -6.71 5.56
CA GLY A 139 -3.68 -7.48 5.28
C GLY A 139 -2.35 -6.82 5.64
N LEU A 140 -2.36 -5.62 6.25
CA LEU A 140 -1.15 -4.90 6.70
C LEU A 140 -0.74 -5.24 8.14
N ALA A 141 -1.62 -5.89 8.91
CA ALA A 141 -1.32 -6.31 10.27
C ALA A 141 -0.10 -7.25 10.29
N SER A 142 0.75 -7.09 11.30
CA SER A 142 1.93 -7.93 11.51
C SER A 142 1.96 -8.46 12.94
N ASN A 143 2.70 -9.55 13.17
CA ASN A 143 2.84 -10.13 14.49
C ASN A 143 3.48 -9.14 15.46
N GLY A 144 2.75 -8.74 16.50
CA GLY A 144 3.23 -7.82 17.53
C GLY A 144 3.06 -6.33 17.20
N GLY A 145 2.57 -5.99 16.00
CA GLY A 145 2.24 -4.63 15.59
C GLY A 145 0.76 -4.44 15.30
N GLY A 146 0.43 -3.31 14.70
CA GLY A 146 -0.93 -3.00 14.25
C GLY A 146 -0.91 -1.81 13.30
N VAL A 147 -1.96 -1.69 12.50
CA VAL A 147 -2.16 -0.56 11.59
C VAL A 147 -3.51 0.06 11.85
N ALA A 148 -3.61 1.38 11.79
CA ALA A 148 -4.86 2.08 11.84
C ALA A 148 -4.94 3.15 10.75
N LEU A 149 -6.16 3.43 10.34
CA LEU A 149 -6.49 4.61 9.56
C LEU A 149 -7.07 5.64 10.52
N VAL A 150 -6.50 6.84 10.52
CA VAL A 150 -6.98 7.99 11.29
C VAL A 150 -7.40 9.10 10.34
N ASP A 151 -8.33 9.95 10.77
CA ASP A 151 -8.58 11.21 10.09
C ASP A 151 -7.57 12.29 10.50
N ALA A 152 -7.73 13.49 9.95
CA ALA A 152 -6.80 14.62 10.16
C ALA A 152 -6.73 15.11 11.62
N THR A 153 -7.66 14.72 12.49
CA THR A 153 -7.63 15.05 13.93
C THR A 153 -7.08 13.92 14.78
N GLY A 154 -6.61 12.82 14.17
CA GLY A 154 -6.12 11.65 14.87
C GLY A 154 -7.22 10.69 15.33
N LYS A 155 -8.48 10.91 14.95
CA LYS A 155 -9.57 10.01 15.31
C LYS A 155 -9.54 8.76 14.43
N LEU A 156 -9.70 7.60 15.06
CA LEU A 156 -9.71 6.30 14.39
C LEU A 156 -10.91 6.18 13.42
N LYS A 157 -10.61 5.74 12.21
CA LYS A 157 -11.56 5.41 11.13
C LYS A 157 -11.65 3.91 10.89
N ALA A 158 -10.53 3.21 11.01
CA ALA A 158 -10.44 1.76 10.99
C ALA A 158 -9.16 1.33 11.72
N MET A 159 -9.13 0.08 12.19
CA MET A 159 -7.92 -0.49 12.79
C MET A 159 -7.82 -1.98 12.46
N SER A 160 -6.59 -2.46 12.35
CA SER A 160 -6.32 -3.88 12.23
C SER A 160 -6.53 -4.61 13.55
N GLU A 161 -6.61 -5.93 13.48
CA GLU A 161 -6.46 -6.78 14.67
C GLU A 161 -5.14 -6.45 15.38
N GLY A 162 -5.15 -6.47 16.71
CA GLY A 162 -3.98 -6.17 17.54
C GLY A 162 -3.67 -4.69 17.78
N PHE A 163 -4.15 -3.76 16.94
CA PHE A 163 -3.83 -2.33 17.09
C PHE A 163 -4.32 -1.76 18.43
N GLY A 164 -5.57 -2.06 18.82
CA GLY A 164 -6.10 -1.59 20.11
C GLY A 164 -5.31 -2.10 21.32
N ALA A 165 -4.72 -3.31 21.23
CA ALA A 165 -3.91 -3.89 22.30
C ALA A 165 -2.51 -3.24 22.41
N LEU A 166 -2.12 -2.36 21.48
CA LEU A 166 -0.94 -1.52 21.65
C LEU A 166 -1.17 -0.50 22.76
N GLY A 167 -2.40 0.00 22.94
CA GLY A 167 -2.70 1.03 23.93
C GLY A 167 -2.01 2.35 23.60
N ILE A 168 -2.06 2.76 22.33
CA ILE A 168 -1.61 4.08 21.90
C ILE A 168 -2.68 5.09 22.30
N GLU A 169 -2.29 6.08 23.09
CA GLU A 169 -3.20 7.13 23.57
C GLU A 169 -3.74 7.98 22.42
N ALA A 170 -5.00 8.42 22.53
CA ALA A 170 -5.63 9.28 21.51
C ALA A 170 -4.83 10.57 21.25
N ALA A 171 -4.29 11.18 22.30
CA ALA A 171 -3.43 12.37 22.18
C ALA A 171 -2.13 12.08 21.39
N THR A 172 -1.62 10.85 21.44
CA THR A 172 -0.46 10.44 20.63
C THR A 172 -0.83 10.36 19.15
N LEU A 173 -2.00 9.81 18.82
CA LEU A 173 -2.50 9.76 17.45
C LEU A 173 -2.78 11.16 16.88
N GLU A 174 -3.38 12.03 17.68
CA GLU A 174 -3.61 13.44 17.33
C GLU A 174 -2.30 14.17 17.06
N GLY A 175 -1.32 14.02 17.95
CA GLY A 175 0.02 14.60 17.77
C GLY A 175 0.69 14.15 16.48
N LEU A 176 0.65 12.86 16.17
CA LEU A 176 1.19 12.31 14.92
C LEU A 176 0.44 12.84 13.69
N ALA A 177 -0.89 12.97 13.76
CA ALA A 177 -1.70 13.49 12.66
C ALA A 177 -1.38 14.96 12.36
N MET A 178 -1.18 15.79 13.40
CA MET A 178 -0.73 17.17 13.24
C MET A 178 0.68 17.27 12.68
N GLU A 179 1.59 16.42 13.16
CA GLU A 179 2.99 16.39 12.73
C GLU A 179 3.08 16.05 11.24
N VAL A 180 2.49 14.92 10.80
CA VAL A 180 2.54 14.48 9.40
C VAL A 180 1.83 15.44 8.44
N ALA A 181 0.92 16.28 8.93
CA ALA A 181 0.27 17.30 8.11
C ALA A 181 1.25 18.41 7.66
N GLY A 182 2.30 18.66 8.44
CA GLY A 182 3.37 19.61 8.11
C GLY A 182 4.49 19.02 7.24
N GLU A 183 4.60 17.70 7.17
CA GLU A 183 5.71 17.04 6.49
C GLU A 183 5.57 17.01 4.97
N ALA A 184 6.64 17.43 4.28
CA ALA A 184 6.69 17.49 2.82
C ALA A 184 6.73 16.09 2.19
N ASP A 185 7.42 15.16 2.82
CA ASP A 185 7.48 13.74 2.42
C ASP A 185 6.28 12.92 2.90
N ARG A 186 5.32 13.57 3.59
CA ARG A 186 4.06 12.99 4.06
C ARG A 186 4.26 11.85 5.06
N LEU A 187 5.42 11.76 5.71
CA LEU A 187 5.79 10.62 6.54
C LEU A 187 6.44 11.08 7.85
N VAL A 188 5.95 10.55 8.97
CA VAL A 188 6.60 10.65 10.27
C VAL A 188 7.04 9.26 10.71
N LYS A 189 8.23 9.14 11.28
CA LYS A 189 8.75 7.91 11.90
C LYS A 189 9.37 8.24 13.25
N ARG A 190 8.81 7.69 14.34
CA ARG A 190 9.35 7.91 15.69
C ARG A 190 8.94 6.82 16.66
N LEU A 191 9.58 6.82 17.82
CA LEU A 191 9.09 6.05 18.96
C LEU A 191 7.79 6.69 19.49
N VAL A 192 6.81 5.85 19.78
CA VAL A 192 5.53 6.26 20.36
C VAL A 192 5.28 5.51 21.66
N PRO A 193 4.78 6.19 22.71
CA PRO A 193 4.38 5.53 23.94
C PRO A 193 3.24 4.55 23.70
N THR A 194 3.37 3.34 24.25
CA THR A 194 2.35 2.28 24.20
C THR A 194 2.22 1.60 25.57
N SER A 195 1.21 0.77 25.75
CA SER A 195 1.05 -0.06 26.96
C SER A 195 2.20 -1.03 27.22
N LYS A 196 3.03 -1.31 26.20
CA LYS A 196 4.20 -2.21 26.26
C LYS A 196 5.53 -1.45 26.30
N GLY A 197 5.51 -0.14 26.52
CA GLY A 197 6.66 0.75 26.41
C GLY A 197 6.72 1.44 25.05
N ASP A 198 7.83 2.14 24.78
CA ASP A 198 8.01 2.87 23.53
C ASP A 198 8.22 1.90 22.36
N LEU A 199 7.39 2.00 21.33
CA LEU A 199 7.49 1.19 20.11
C LEU A 199 7.77 2.07 18.89
N PRO A 200 8.54 1.58 17.89
CA PRO A 200 8.68 2.28 16.62
C PRO A 200 7.34 2.32 15.89
N ALA A 201 6.92 3.50 15.50
CA ALA A 201 5.74 3.72 14.67
C ALA A 201 6.06 4.70 13.55
N GLY A 202 5.22 4.66 12.51
CA GLY A 202 5.20 5.71 11.51
C GLY A 202 3.79 5.99 11.04
N MET A 203 3.60 7.20 10.52
CA MET A 203 2.33 7.68 9.98
C MET A 203 2.57 8.24 8.60
N VAL A 204 1.74 7.83 7.63
CA VAL A 204 1.77 8.33 6.26
C VAL A 204 0.48 9.08 6.00
N ARG A 205 0.58 10.32 5.48
CA ARG A 205 -0.58 11.09 5.01
C ARG A 205 -0.99 10.62 3.62
N LEU A 206 -2.09 9.88 3.54
CA LEU A 206 -2.59 9.27 2.30
C LEU A 206 -3.33 10.26 1.38
N ALA A 207 -4.13 11.13 1.97
CA ALA A 207 -4.90 12.14 1.27
C ALA A 207 -4.52 13.52 1.80
N ASP A 208 -4.51 14.50 0.92
CA ASP A 208 -4.54 15.89 1.34
C ASP A 208 -5.95 16.19 1.86
N VAL A 209 -6.05 16.95 2.95
CA VAL A 209 -7.33 17.46 3.45
C VAL A 209 -8.04 18.11 2.25
N PRO A 210 -9.31 17.80 1.95
CA PRO A 210 -9.98 18.50 0.87
C PRO A 210 -9.92 19.98 1.20
N ALA A 211 -9.51 20.81 0.23
CA ALA A 211 -9.79 22.23 0.32
C ALA A 211 -11.29 22.35 0.59
N LEU A 212 -11.65 22.90 1.74
CA LEU A 212 -13.01 23.32 2.03
C LEU A 212 -13.43 24.24 0.88
N SER A 213 -14.26 23.73 -0.03
CA SER A 213 -15.03 24.54 -0.98
C SER A 213 -16.44 24.69 -0.43
#